data_AF-A0A1B0CQD6-F1
#
_entry.id   AF-A0A1B0CQD6-F1
#
_cell.length_a   1.000
_cell.length_b   1.000
_cell.length_c   1.000
_cell.angle_alpha   90.00
_cell.angle_beta   90.00
_cell.angle_gamma   90.00
#
_symmetry.space_group_name_H-M   'P 1'
#
loop_
_entity.id
_entity.type
_entity.pdbx_description
1 polymer ?
#
loop_
_entity_poly.entity_id
_entity_poly.type
_entity_poly.pdbx_seq_one_letter_code
_entity_poly.pdbx_strand_id
1 'polypeptide(L)' 'MVVVFGGNTVYLEVITELNLDNCRSTNIVGLNEEFVNLKQLSLINVGLTTLKGFPKLPNLKKLELSDN' A
#
# COMPACT_ATOMS: atom_id res chain seq x y z
N MET A 1 -12.80 5.00 -4.10
CA MET A 1 -12.43 3.73 -4.76
C MET A 1 -11.76 2.86 -3.71
N VAL A 2 -12.36 1.75 -3.28
CA VAL A 2 -11.67 0.82 -2.38
C VAL A 2 -10.73 -0.01 -3.26
N VAL A 3 -9.42 0.13 -3.07
CA VAL A 3 -8.44 -0.76 -3.72
C VAL A 3 -8.52 -2.10 -3.01
N VAL A 4 -9.38 -3.02 -3.45
CA VAL A 4 -9.45 -4.35 -2.86
C VAL A 4 -8.44 -5.25 -3.58
N PHE A 5 -7.34 -5.60 -2.91
CA PHE A 5 -6.46 -6.66 -3.38
C PHE A 5 -7.13 -8.02 -3.12
N GLY A 6 -8.05 -8.40 -4.01
CA GLY A 6 -8.64 -9.73 -4.03
C GLY A 6 -7.65 -10.73 -4.64
N GLY A 7 -6.68 -11.19 -3.84
CA GLY A 7 -5.66 -12.14 -4.30
C GLY A 7 -5.42 -13.23 -3.28
N ASN A 8 -5.35 -14.47 -3.75
CA ASN A 8 -4.86 -15.62 -2.98
C ASN A 8 -3.47 -15.26 -2.40
N THR A 9 -3.22 -15.48 -1.10
CA THR A 9 -2.04 -14.99 -0.34
C THR A 9 -0.71 -15.25 -1.05
N VAL A 10 -0.63 -16.34 -1.82
CA VAL A 10 0.52 -16.72 -2.66
C VAL A 10 0.94 -15.62 -3.66
N TYR A 11 0.00 -14.83 -4.20
CA TYR A 11 0.32 -13.76 -5.14
C TYR A 11 0.82 -12.48 -4.46
N LEU A 12 0.52 -12.27 -3.18
CA LEU A 12 0.97 -11.07 -2.47
C LEU A 12 2.46 -11.16 -2.12
N GLU A 13 2.95 -12.37 -1.86
CA GLU A 13 4.36 -12.62 -1.59
C GLU A 13 5.26 -12.34 -2.81
N VAL A 14 4.75 -12.31 -4.04
CA VAL A 14 5.58 -11.97 -5.21
C VAL A 14 5.62 -10.46 -5.51
N ILE A 15 4.77 -9.67 -4.85
CA ILE A 15 4.71 -8.22 -5.09
C ILE A 15 5.89 -7.55 -4.40
N THR A 16 6.72 -6.89 -5.21
CA THR A 16 7.89 -6.12 -4.73
C THR A 16 7.70 -4.61 -4.86
N GLU A 17 6.80 -4.17 -5.74
CA GLU A 17 6.51 -2.75 -5.99
C GLU A 17 5.02 -2.55 -6.18
N LEU A 18 4.48 -1.50 -5.56
CA LEU A 18 3.05 -1.17 -5.62
C LEU A 18 2.89 0.35 -5.75
N ASN A 19 2.22 0.80 -6.80
CA ASN A 19 1.88 2.21 -7.03
C ASN A 19 0.35 2.36 -6.94
N LEU A 20 -0.11 3.25 -6.06
CA LEU A 20 -1.52 3.58 -5.85
C LEU A 20 -1.77 5.09 -5.97
N ASP A 21 -0.91 5.81 -6.70
CA ASP A 21 -1.01 7.25 -6.84
C ASP A 21 -2.36 7.67 -7.42
N ASN A 22 -2.88 8.81 -6.98
CA ASN A 22 -4.16 9.40 -7.38
C ASN A 22 -5.39 8.51 -7.09
N CYS A 23 -5.21 7.39 -6.36
CA CYS A 23 -6.31 6.63 -5.79
C CYS A 23 -6.90 7.42 -4.63
N ARG A 24 -7.75 8.40 -4.93
CA ARG A 24 -8.50 9.16 -3.92
C ARG A 24 -9.45 8.21 -3.18
N SER A 25 -8.96 7.68 -2.07
CA SER A 25 -9.67 6.79 -1.16
C SER A 25 -9.38 7.26 0.24
N THR A 26 -10.43 7.58 0.99
CA THR A 26 -10.30 7.98 2.39
C THR A 26 -9.79 6.85 3.28
N ASN A 27 -9.86 5.60 2.80
CA ASN A 27 -9.38 4.40 3.50
C ASN A 27 -8.60 3.48 2.55
N ILE A 28 -7.45 2.99 3.00
CA ILE A 28 -6.72 1.88 2.37
C ILE A 28 -7.23 0.59 3.01
N VAL A 29 -7.84 -0.28 2.20
CA VAL A 29 -8.30 -1.62 2.64
C VAL A 29 -7.47 -2.63 1.88
N GLY A 30 -6.95 -3.67 2.55
CA GLY A 30 -6.21 -4.73 1.88
C GLY A 30 -4.71 -4.49 1.70
N LEU A 31 -4.15 -3.33 2.09
CA LEU A 31 -2.72 -3.24 2.36
C LEU A 31 -2.48 -3.77 3.78
N ASN A 32 -1.81 -4.91 3.89
CA ASN A 32 -1.61 -5.63 5.15
C ASN A 32 -0.19 -6.19 5.24
N GLU A 33 0.10 -6.97 6.27
CA GLU A 33 1.42 -7.56 6.52
C GLU A 33 1.76 -8.73 5.57
N GLU A 34 0.82 -9.18 4.71
CA GLU A 34 1.04 -10.25 3.73
C GLU A 34 1.92 -9.79 2.55
N PHE A 35 2.10 -8.48 2.38
CA PHE A 35 3.03 -7.87 1.42
C PHE A 35 4.48 -7.97 1.91
N VAL A 36 4.89 -9.17 2.34
CA VAL A 36 6.17 -9.43 3.00
C VAL A 36 7.37 -9.07 2.14
N ASN A 37 7.25 -9.16 0.81
CA ASN A 37 8.34 -8.86 -0.14
C ASN A 37 8.26 -7.47 -0.76
N LEU A 38 7.28 -6.64 -0.35
CA LEU A 38 7.11 -5.29 -0.88
C LEU A 38 8.29 -4.40 -0.47
N LYS A 39 8.95 -3.82 -1.46
CA LYS A 39 10.13 -2.96 -1.34
C LYS A 39 9.84 -1.52 -1.67
N GLN A 40 8.92 -1.24 -2.59
CA GLN A 40 8.52 0.10 -2.98
C GLN A 40 7.02 0.27 -2.92
N LEU A 41 6.56 1.33 -2.25
CA LEU A 41 5.15 1.70 -2.18
C LEU A 41 4.99 3.19 -2.48
N SER A 42 4.14 3.52 -3.45
CA SER A 42 3.78 4.90 -3.77
C SER A 42 2.30 5.15 -3.47
N LEU A 43 2.04 6.19 -2.70
CA LEU A 43 0.73 6.62 -2.23
C LEU A 43 0.59 8.13 -2.44
N ILE A 44 0.88 8.67 -3.63
CA ILE A 44 0.84 10.12 -3.90
C ILE A 44 -0.59 10.58 -4.20
N ASN A 45 -1.02 11.73 -3.66
CA ASN A 45 -2.35 12.32 -3.95
C ASN A 45 -3.53 11.35 -3.71
N VAL A 46 -3.46 10.59 -2.61
CA VAL A 46 -4.53 9.65 -2.23
C VAL A 46 -5.46 10.21 -1.16
N GLY A 47 -5.13 11.37 -0.58
CA GLY A 47 -5.92 12.06 0.46
C GLY A 47 -5.66 11.51 1.87
N LEU A 48 -4.43 11.03 2.10
CA LEU A 48 -4.02 10.36 3.33
C LEU A 48 -3.67 11.37 4.45
N THR A 49 -4.60 11.61 5.37
CA THR A 49 -4.36 12.57 6.47
C THR A 49 -3.61 11.97 7.67
N THR A 50 -3.53 10.64 7.78
CA THR A 50 -2.85 9.95 8.89
C THR A 50 -2.38 8.55 8.51
N LEU A 51 -1.22 8.13 9.04
CA LEU A 51 -0.70 6.76 8.93
C LEU A 51 -1.11 5.85 10.10
N LYS A 52 -2.10 6.26 10.90
CA LYS A 52 -2.58 5.40 12.00
C LYS A 52 -3.12 4.09 11.43
N GLY A 53 -2.60 2.96 11.92
CA GLY A 53 -2.98 1.63 11.44
C GLY A 53 -2.27 1.20 10.15
N PHE A 54 -1.22 1.92 9.73
CA PHE A 54 -0.37 1.50 8.63
C PHE A 54 0.29 0.14 8.95
N PRO A 55 0.24 -0.84 8.03
CA PRO A 55 0.73 -2.19 8.30
C PRO A 55 2.25 -2.24 8.41
N LYS A 56 2.76 -3.26 9.08
CA LYS A 56 4.19 -3.56 9.05
C LYS A 56 4.55 -4.20 7.72
N LEU A 57 5.45 -3.55 6.98
CA LEU A 57 5.99 -4.01 5.72
C LEU A 57 7.50 -4.23 5.90
N PRO A 58 7.93 -5.44 6.33
CA PRO A 58 9.29 -5.67 6.85
C PRO A 58 10.40 -5.42 5.82
N ASN A 59 10.10 -5.59 4.53
CA ASN A 59 11.05 -5.39 3.45
C ASN A 59 10.91 -4.04 2.72
N LEU A 60 10.02 -3.15 3.18
CA LEU A 60 9.79 -1.86 2.53
C LEU A 60 11.04 -0.98 2.65
N LYS A 61 11.55 -0.51 1.51
CA LYS A 61 12.72 0.36 1.39
C LYS A 61 12.38 1.77 0.91
N LYS A 62 11.30 1.90 0.14
CA LYS A 62 10.83 3.18 -0.40
C LYS A 62 9.35 3.36 -0.15
N LEU A 63 8.98 4.50 0.43
CA LEU A 63 7.60 4.92 0.66
C LEU A 63 7.44 6.36 0.17
N GLU A 64 6.56 6.59 -0.80
CA GLU A 64 6.26 7.92 -1.32
C GLU A 64 4.86 8.36 -0.86
N LEU A 65 4.78 9.55 -0.26
CA LEU A 65 3.55 10.09 0.37
C LEU A 65 3.27 11.54 -0.06
N SER A 66 3.86 12.00 -1.15
CA SER A 66 3.68 13.38 -1.63
C SER A 66 2.20 13.72 -1.87
N ASP A 67 1.84 15.00 -1.71
CA ASP A 67 0.51 15.52 -2.07
C ASP A 67 -0.68 14.87 -1.31
N ASN A 68 -0.48 14.47 -0.04
CA ASN A 68 -1.54 13.93 0.84
C ASN A 68 -1.93 14.85 1.99
#